data_AF-A0A834IWK8-F1
#
_entry.id   AF-A0A834IWK8-F1
#
_cell.length_a   1.000
_cell.length_b   1.000
_cell.length_c   1.000
_cell.angle_alpha   90.00
_cell.angle_beta   90.00
_cell.angle_gamma   90.00
#
_symmetry.space_group_name_H-M   'P 1'
#
loop_
_entity.id
_entity.type
_entity.pdbx_description
1 polymer ?
#
loop_
_entity_poly.entity_id
_entity_poly.type
_entity_poly.pdbx_seq_one_letter_code
_entity_poly.pdbx_strand_id
1 'polypeptide(L)'
;MLLFVQTTIKQKEREEILQQLMEEEQKEAQEMRHQEEIEKRIRQRLELSQVLSMQVKEKEEKLKKESAEDAKCKDELMKRLAEDRKLEQMSEQKRRMKMLELRRDVENMMLERRQRRAEEMQLLIKLKEQEEKEMEQRKQIIEEERMIMLKEHVKNLVGYLPKGLLKPDDLPLLGSDIAEAQNLS
;
A
#
# COMPACT_ATOMS: atom_id res chain seq x y z
N MET A 1 2.60 -22.95 131.23
CA MET A 1 3.58 -22.43 130.25
C MET A 1 3.82 -23.39 129.08
N LEU A 2 4.14 -24.68 129.30
CA LEU A 2 4.41 -25.65 128.22
C LEU A 2 3.26 -25.84 127.20
N LEU A 3 2.01 -25.94 127.66
CA LEU A 3 0.83 -26.06 126.78
C LEU A 3 0.62 -24.82 125.87
N PHE A 4 0.87 -23.62 126.40
CA PHE A 4 0.74 -22.36 125.65
C PHE A 4 1.82 -22.23 124.57
N VAL A 5 3.05 -22.66 124.88
CA VAL A 5 4.16 -22.72 123.90
C VAL A 5 3.88 -23.74 122.80
N GLN A 6 3.31 -24.89 123.14
CA GLN A 6 2.97 -25.92 122.14
C GLN A 6 1.83 -25.47 121.22
N THR A 7 0.85 -24.71 121.73
CA THR A 7 -0.21 -24.13 120.89
C THR A 7 0.30 -23.02 119.98
N THR A 8 1.24 -22.18 120.42
CA THR A 8 1.81 -21.12 119.57
C THR A 8 2.73 -21.68 118.49
N ILE A 9 3.46 -22.76 118.75
CA ILE A 9 4.25 -23.48 117.73
C ILE A 9 3.32 -24.06 116.65
N LYS A 10 2.25 -24.74 117.05
CA LYS A 10 1.25 -25.29 116.11
C LYS A 10 0.54 -24.21 115.28
N GLN A 11 0.34 -23.02 115.84
CA GLN A 11 -0.21 -21.88 115.10
C GLN A 11 0.76 -21.37 114.04
N LYS A 12 2.05 -21.25 114.36
CA LYS A 12 3.08 -20.84 113.39
C LYS A 12 3.26 -21.86 112.26
N GLU A 13 3.31 -23.15 112.59
CA GLU A 13 3.37 -24.21 111.57
C GLU A 13 2.16 -24.17 110.64
N ARG A 14 0.96 -23.91 111.18
CA ARG A 14 -0.25 -23.73 110.37
C ARG A 14 -0.20 -22.49 109.48
N GLU A 15 0.33 -21.38 109.99
CA GLU A 15 0.51 -20.13 109.23
C GLU A 15 1.52 -20.32 108.09
N GLU A 16 2.63 -21.03 108.33
CA GLU A 16 3.63 -21.37 107.31
C GLU A 16 3.05 -22.28 106.22
N ILE A 17 2.25 -23.29 106.59
CA ILE A 17 1.57 -24.16 105.62
C ILE A 17 0.56 -23.37 104.79
N LEU A 18 -0.19 -22.44 105.40
CA LEU A 18 -1.12 -21.58 104.66
C LEU A 18 -0.41 -20.62 103.72
N GLN A 19 0.74 -20.06 104.12
CA GLN A 19 1.56 -19.23 103.25
C GLN A 19 2.11 -20.02 102.06
N GLN A 20 2.61 -21.23 102.30
CA GLN A 20 3.09 -22.13 101.23
C GLN A 20 1.97 -22.48 100.25
N LEU A 21 0.78 -22.82 100.75
CA LEU A 21 -0.37 -23.13 99.90
C LEU A 21 -0.79 -21.93 99.04
N MET A 22 -0.83 -20.73 99.63
CA MET A 22 -1.13 -19.49 98.90
C MET A 22 -0.08 -19.17 97.82
N GLU A 23 1.20 -19.42 98.10
CA GLU A 23 2.28 -19.24 97.11
C GLU A 23 2.19 -20.26 95.96
N GLU A 24 1.84 -21.51 96.27
CA GLU A 24 1.61 -22.55 95.27
C GLU A 24 0.39 -22.23 94.38
N GLU A 25 -0.74 -21.84 94.97
CA GLU A 25 -1.93 -21.41 94.22
C GLU A 25 -1.62 -20.21 93.31
N GLN A 26 -0.80 -19.26 93.77
CA GLN A 26 -0.36 -18.12 92.94
C GLN A 26 0.55 -18.55 91.78
N LYS A 27 1.45 -19.51 92.00
CA LYS A 27 2.32 -20.06 90.94
C LYS A 27 1.51 -20.80 89.89
N GLU A 28 0.58 -21.67 90.31
CA GLU A 28 -0.31 -22.39 89.40
C GLU A 28 -1.16 -21.41 88.57
N ALA A 29 -1.70 -20.36 89.20
CA ALA A 29 -2.44 -19.32 88.48
C ALA A 29 -1.58 -18.56 87.45
N GLN A 30 -0.30 -18.33 87.75
CA GLN A 30 0.64 -17.70 86.80
C GLN A 30 1.00 -18.64 85.65
N GLU A 31 1.23 -19.92 85.92
CA GLU A 31 1.51 -20.94 84.90
C GLU A 31 0.33 -21.11 83.95
N MET A 32 -0.90 -21.16 84.47
CA MET A 32 -2.12 -21.23 83.66
C MET A 32 -2.27 -20.01 82.74
N ARG A 33 -2.04 -18.80 83.27
CA ARG A 33 -2.05 -17.56 82.45
C ARG A 33 -0.98 -17.60 81.37
N HIS A 34 0.22 -18.07 81.69
CA HIS A 34 1.30 -18.19 80.72
C HIS A 34 0.99 -19.20 79.61
N GLN A 35 0.41 -20.35 79.97
CA GLN A 35 -0.04 -21.35 79.01
C GLN A 35 -1.13 -20.79 78.08
N GLU A 36 -2.12 -20.08 78.62
CA GLU A 36 -3.16 -19.42 77.81
C GLU A 36 -2.59 -18.37 76.85
N GLU A 37 -1.61 -17.57 77.29
CA GLU A 37 -0.93 -16.59 76.44
C GLU A 37 -0.16 -17.26 75.30
N ILE A 38 0.57 -18.34 75.60
CA ILE A 38 1.27 -19.14 74.60
C ILE A 38 0.27 -19.75 73.60
N GLU A 39 -0.82 -20.33 74.09
CA GLU A 39 -1.83 -20.94 73.23
C GLU A 39 -2.49 -19.90 72.31
N LYS A 40 -2.84 -18.72 72.82
CA LYS A 40 -3.36 -17.62 72.00
C LYS A 40 -2.37 -17.20 70.92
N ARG A 41 -1.08 -17.07 71.25
CA ARG A 41 -0.04 -16.74 70.26
C ARG A 41 0.12 -17.82 69.20
N ILE A 42 0.06 -19.09 69.58
CA ILE A 42 0.13 -20.22 68.65
C ILE A 42 -1.08 -20.20 67.71
N ARG A 43 -2.30 -20.03 68.24
CA ARG A 43 -3.53 -19.94 67.44
C ARG A 43 -3.46 -18.78 66.43
N GLN A 44 -3.09 -17.59 66.88
CA GLN A 44 -2.93 -16.42 66.01
C GLN A 44 -1.90 -16.66 64.90
N ARG A 45 -0.76 -17.30 65.23
CA ARG A 45 0.26 -17.63 64.23
C ARG A 45 -0.23 -18.64 63.21
N LEU A 46 -0.99 -19.66 63.63
CA LEU A 46 -1.57 -20.65 62.73
C LEU A 46 -2.60 -20.02 61.79
N GLU A 47 -3.50 -19.18 62.31
CA GLU A 47 -4.47 -18.43 61.51
C GLU A 47 -3.78 -17.55 60.47
N LEU A 48 -2.79 -16.76 60.88
CA LEU A 48 -1.98 -15.93 59.98
C LEU A 48 -1.29 -16.77 58.89
N SER A 49 -0.70 -17.90 59.25
CA SER A 49 -0.03 -18.79 58.29
C SER A 49 -1.01 -19.39 57.28
N GLN A 50 -2.22 -19.75 57.71
CA GLN A 50 -3.26 -20.28 56.84
C GLN A 50 -3.74 -19.21 55.85
N VAL A 51 -4.03 -18.00 56.35
CA VAL A 51 -4.46 -16.86 55.51
C VAL A 51 -3.39 -16.51 54.47
N LEU A 52 -2.12 -16.44 54.88
CA LEU A 52 -1.00 -16.20 53.94
C LEU A 52 -0.91 -17.29 52.87
N SER A 53 -1.04 -18.57 53.25
CA SER A 53 -1.04 -19.67 52.29
C SER A 53 -2.18 -19.57 51.28
N MET A 54 -3.38 -19.22 51.74
CA MET A 54 -4.53 -18.99 50.85
C MET A 54 -4.29 -17.82 49.90
N GLN A 55 -3.80 -16.68 50.40
CA GLN A 55 -3.51 -15.51 49.58
C GLN A 55 -2.45 -15.79 48.51
N VAL A 56 -1.40 -16.55 48.84
CA VAL A 56 -0.38 -16.95 47.86
C VAL A 56 -0.99 -17.82 46.77
N LYS A 57 -1.78 -18.84 47.14
CA LYS A 57 -2.47 -19.70 46.16
C LYS A 57 -3.41 -18.92 45.25
N GLU A 58 -4.21 -18.02 45.80
CA GLU A 58 -5.10 -17.17 45.02
C GLU A 58 -4.35 -16.27 44.03
N LYS A 59 -3.21 -15.69 44.46
CA LYS A 59 -2.35 -14.90 43.57
C LYS A 59 -1.75 -15.75 42.45
N GLU A 60 -1.28 -16.95 42.76
CA GLU A 60 -0.74 -17.88 41.76
C GLU A 60 -1.81 -18.30 40.75
N GLU A 61 -3.04 -18.59 41.21
CA GLU A 61 -4.15 -18.93 40.33
C GLU A 61 -4.56 -17.77 39.42
N LYS A 62 -4.60 -16.54 39.95
CA LYS A 62 -4.86 -15.33 39.16
C LYS A 62 -3.79 -15.14 38.09
N LEU A 63 -2.51 -15.22 38.47
CA LEU A 63 -1.40 -15.08 37.53
C LEU A 63 -1.46 -16.14 36.43
N LYS A 64 -1.80 -17.39 36.77
CA LYS A 64 -1.97 -18.46 35.77
C LYS A 64 -3.13 -18.15 34.82
N LYS A 65 -4.26 -17.67 35.32
CA LYS A 65 -5.41 -17.28 34.49
C LYS A 65 -5.07 -16.12 33.56
N GLU A 66 -4.47 -15.06 34.09
CA GLU A 66 -4.01 -13.90 33.31
C GLU A 66 -3.04 -14.34 32.21
N SER A 67 -2.04 -15.17 32.54
CA SER A 67 -1.08 -15.67 31.55
C SER A 67 -1.72 -16.50 30.43
N ALA A 68 -2.78 -17.26 30.75
CA ALA A 68 -3.52 -18.05 29.78
C ALA A 68 -4.44 -17.20 28.90
N GLU A 69 -5.03 -16.15 29.45
CA GLU A 69 -5.82 -15.15 28.71
C GLU A 69 -4.93 -14.33 27.77
N ASP A 70 -3.77 -13.87 28.26
CA ASP A 70 -2.77 -13.17 27.46
C ASP A 70 -2.26 -14.03 26.30
N ALA A 71 -2.00 -15.32 26.54
CA ALA A 71 -1.59 -16.25 25.50
C ALA A 71 -2.66 -16.40 24.41
N LYS A 72 -3.94 -16.54 24.78
CA LYS A 72 -5.05 -16.60 23.83
C LYS A 72 -5.20 -15.30 23.05
N CYS A 73 -5.15 -14.16 23.74
CA CYS A 73 -5.23 -12.84 23.12
C CYS A 73 -4.10 -12.63 22.11
N LYS A 74 -2.88 -13.02 22.48
CA LYS A 74 -1.72 -12.99 21.58
C LYS A 74 -1.93 -13.85 20.35
N ASP A 75 -2.41 -15.08 20.51
CA ASP A 75 -2.66 -15.99 19.37
C ASP A 75 -3.74 -15.45 18.43
N GLU A 76 -4.83 -14.89 18.98
CA GLU A 76 -5.88 -14.24 18.20
C GLU A 76 -5.37 -13.01 17.45
N LEU A 77 -4.58 -12.16 18.12
CA LEU A 77 -3.98 -10.99 17.49
C LEU A 77 -3.02 -11.39 16.37
N MET A 78 -2.18 -12.40 16.60
CA MET A 78 -1.25 -12.92 15.58
C MET A 78 -2.00 -13.47 14.36
N LYS A 79 -3.13 -14.16 14.55
CA LYS A 79 -3.98 -14.62 13.45
C LYS A 79 -4.55 -13.45 12.65
N ARG A 80 -5.12 -12.45 13.33
CA ARG A 80 -5.65 -11.24 12.66
C ARG A 80 -4.57 -10.52 11.85
N LEU A 81 -3.40 -10.29 12.44
CA LEU A 81 -2.27 -9.66 11.74
C LEU A 81 -1.81 -10.47 10.52
N ALA A 82 -1.83 -11.79 10.60
CA ALA A 82 -1.49 -12.66 9.46
C ALA A 82 -2.55 -12.59 8.34
N GLU A 83 -3.83 -12.48 8.68
CA GLU A 83 -4.93 -12.29 7.73
C GLU A 83 -4.85 -10.92 7.05
N ASP A 84 -4.67 -9.85 7.82
CA ASP A 84 -4.53 -8.48 7.31
C ASP A 84 -3.34 -8.38 6.36
N ARG A 85 -2.19 -8.94 6.74
CA ARG A 85 -1.00 -8.95 5.88
C ARG A 85 -1.23 -9.66 4.54
N LYS A 86 -1.99 -10.76 4.53
CA LYS A 86 -2.36 -11.46 3.27
C LYS A 86 -3.25 -10.56 2.40
N LEU A 87 -4.22 -9.88 3.00
CA LEU A 87 -5.11 -8.96 2.29
C LEU A 87 -4.34 -7.79 1.69
N GLU A 88 -3.42 -7.19 2.45
CA GLU A 88 -2.54 -6.12 1.98
C GLU A 88 -1.70 -6.57 0.78
N GLN A 89 -1.04 -7.73 0.88
CA GLN A 89 -0.24 -8.29 -0.21
C GLN A 89 -1.07 -8.49 -1.49
N MET A 90 -2.29 -9.02 -1.37
CA MET A 90 -3.18 -9.21 -2.52
C MET A 90 -3.65 -7.87 -3.11
N SER A 91 -3.92 -6.88 -2.27
CA SER A 91 -4.32 -5.53 -2.70
C SER A 91 -3.20 -4.83 -3.48
N GLU A 92 -1.96 -4.92 -2.99
CA GLU A 92 -0.78 -4.37 -3.68
C GLU A 92 -0.54 -5.04 -5.04
N GLN A 93 -0.62 -6.38 -5.09
CA GLN A 93 -0.50 -7.12 -6.35
C GLN A 93 -1.58 -6.71 -7.36
N LYS A 94 -2.84 -6.61 -6.91
CA LYS A 94 -3.95 -6.17 -7.76
C LYS A 94 -3.74 -4.76 -8.29
N ARG A 95 -3.28 -3.83 -7.43
CA ARG A 95 -2.95 -2.45 -7.83
C ARG A 95 -1.84 -2.44 -8.87
N ARG A 96 -0.79 -3.24 -8.68
CA ARG A 96 0.33 -3.35 -9.63
C ARG A 96 -0.13 -3.87 -10.99
N MET A 97 -0.95 -4.93 -11.02
CA MET A 97 -1.49 -5.48 -12.26
C MET A 97 -2.35 -4.45 -13.01
N LYS A 98 -3.25 -3.76 -12.32
CA LYS A 98 -4.10 -2.72 -12.92
C LYS A 98 -3.29 -1.57 -13.52
N MET A 99 -2.18 -1.18 -12.89
CA MET A 99 -1.29 -0.14 -13.42
C MET A 99 -0.53 -0.62 -14.66
N LEU A 100 -0.13 -1.90 -14.73
CA LEU A 100 0.50 -2.48 -15.91
C LEU A 100 -0.48 -2.58 -17.08
N GLU A 101 -1.73 -2.98 -16.83
CA GLU A 101 -2.80 -2.99 -17.83
C GLU A 101 -3.06 -1.58 -18.37
N LEU A 102 -3.28 -0.61 -17.49
CA LEU A 102 -3.49 0.79 -17.91
C LEU A 102 -2.31 1.32 -18.74
N ARG A 103 -1.08 0.99 -18.35
CA ARG A 103 0.11 1.39 -19.12
C ARG A 103 0.11 0.78 -20.52
N ARG A 104 -0.19 -0.52 -20.64
CA ARG A 104 -0.29 -1.21 -21.93
C ARG A 104 -1.39 -0.61 -22.81
N ASP A 105 -2.54 -0.32 -22.23
CA ASP A 105 -3.66 0.30 -22.96
C ASP A 105 -3.28 1.68 -23.49
N VAL A 106 -2.60 2.50 -22.68
CA VAL A 106 -2.09 3.81 -23.12
C VAL A 106 -1.04 3.68 -24.22
N GLU A 107 -0.10 2.74 -24.11
CA GLU A 107 0.89 2.46 -25.14
C GLU A 107 0.22 2.04 -26.46
N ASN A 108 -0.79 1.15 -26.40
CA ASN A 108 -1.56 0.71 -27.57
C ASN A 108 -2.32 1.87 -28.22
N MET A 109 -3.04 2.70 -27.44
CA MET A 109 -3.74 3.88 -27.96
C MET A 109 -2.77 4.84 -28.67
N MET A 110 -1.56 5.02 -28.11
CA MET A 110 -0.54 5.86 -28.72
C MET A 110 0.00 5.28 -30.02
N LEU A 111 0.18 3.96 -30.10
CA LEU A 111 0.57 3.26 -31.33
C LEU A 111 -0.50 3.39 -32.41
N GLU A 112 -1.77 3.12 -32.08
CA GLU A 112 -2.89 3.28 -33.01
C GLU A 112 -3.01 4.71 -33.52
N ARG A 113 -2.81 5.71 -32.65
CA ARG A 113 -2.83 7.12 -33.06
C ARG A 113 -1.65 7.47 -33.98
N ARG A 114 -0.49 6.82 -33.82
CA ARG A 114 0.63 6.99 -34.76
C ARG A 114 0.35 6.33 -36.09
N GLN A 115 -0.22 5.11 -36.09
CA GLN A 115 -0.60 4.39 -37.30
C GLN A 115 -1.63 5.17 -38.11
N ARG A 116 -2.73 5.63 -37.49
CA ARG A 116 -3.75 6.45 -38.17
C ARG A 116 -3.16 7.69 -38.82
N ARG A 117 -2.28 8.42 -38.12
CA ARG A 117 -1.62 9.60 -38.69
C ARG A 117 -0.69 9.26 -39.86
N ALA A 118 -0.03 8.10 -39.81
CA ALA A 118 0.82 7.65 -40.91
C ALA A 118 -0.02 7.27 -42.14
N GLU A 119 -1.14 6.57 -41.94
CA GLU A 119 -2.10 6.22 -42.99
C GLU A 119 -2.72 7.47 -43.64
N GLU A 120 -3.16 8.44 -42.84
CA GLU A 120 -3.66 9.73 -43.32
C GLU A 120 -2.61 10.46 -44.17
N MET A 121 -1.37 10.52 -43.70
CA MET A 121 -0.27 11.15 -44.45
C MET A 121 0.01 10.42 -45.77
N GLN A 122 0.03 9.09 -45.77
CA GLN A 122 0.22 8.31 -46.99
C GLN A 122 -0.91 8.53 -47.99
N LEU A 123 -2.15 8.67 -47.52
CA LEU A 123 -3.29 8.96 -48.38
C LEU A 123 -3.18 10.35 -49.00
N LEU A 124 -2.78 11.36 -48.22
CA LEU A 124 -2.54 12.72 -48.74
C LEU A 124 -1.43 12.75 -49.80
N ILE A 125 -0.32 12.02 -49.60
CA ILE A 125 0.75 11.92 -50.58
C ILE A 125 0.24 11.29 -51.88
N LYS A 126 -0.51 10.19 -51.80
CA LYS A 126 -1.09 9.52 -52.98
C LYS A 126 -2.05 10.42 -53.75
N LEU A 127 -2.91 11.17 -53.06
CA LEU A 127 -3.82 12.13 -53.70
C LEU A 127 -3.02 13.21 -54.44
N LYS A 128 -1.99 13.76 -53.80
CA LYS A 128 -1.13 14.78 -54.42
C LYS A 128 -0.41 14.24 -55.67
N GLU A 129 0.13 13.01 -55.60
CA GLU A 129 0.76 12.36 -56.76
C GLU A 129 -0.24 12.11 -57.90
N GLN A 130 -1.49 11.79 -57.58
CA GLN A 130 -2.55 11.64 -58.59
C GLN A 130 -2.90 12.98 -59.25
N GLU A 131 -3.07 14.04 -58.45
CA GLU A 131 -3.31 15.40 -58.95
C GLU A 131 -2.16 15.88 -59.84
N GLU A 132 -0.90 15.65 -59.45
CA GLU A 132 0.28 15.99 -60.26
C GLU A 132 0.27 15.24 -61.61
N LYS A 133 -0.03 13.93 -61.61
CA LYS A 133 -0.15 13.13 -62.83
C LYS A 133 -1.29 13.61 -63.73
N GLU A 134 -2.46 13.92 -63.19
CA GLU A 134 -3.58 14.45 -63.96
C GLU A 134 -3.24 15.83 -64.57
N MET A 135 -2.54 16.68 -63.82
CA MET A 135 -2.08 17.98 -64.32
C MET A 135 -1.03 17.83 -65.43
N GLU A 136 -0.11 16.88 -65.32
CA GLU A 136 0.84 16.55 -66.39
C GLU A 136 0.13 16.02 -67.64
N GLN A 137 -0.83 15.11 -67.49
CA GLN A 137 -1.62 14.60 -68.61
C GLN A 137 -2.42 15.71 -69.29
N ARG A 138 -3.06 16.60 -68.52
CA ARG A 138 -3.77 17.77 -69.08
C ARG A 138 -2.82 18.69 -69.84
N LYS A 139 -1.61 18.95 -69.31
CA LYS A 139 -0.59 19.74 -70.02
C LYS A 139 -0.16 19.08 -71.33
N GLN A 140 0.03 17.77 -71.34
CA GLN A 140 0.36 17.02 -72.55
C GLN A 140 -0.74 17.17 -73.61
N ILE A 141 -2.01 16.97 -73.25
CA ILE A 141 -3.14 17.14 -74.16
C ILE A 141 -3.20 18.57 -74.70
N ILE A 142 -3.01 19.58 -73.85
CA ILE A 142 -3.02 20.99 -74.29
C ILE A 142 -1.88 21.28 -75.26
N GLU A 143 -0.67 20.78 -75.02
CA GLU A 143 0.47 20.96 -75.93
C GLU A 143 0.27 20.21 -77.26
N GLU A 144 -0.31 19.00 -77.23
CA GLU A 144 -0.67 18.24 -78.43
C GLU A 144 -1.69 19.00 -79.29
N GLU A 145 -2.79 19.46 -78.69
CA GLU A 145 -3.81 20.28 -79.37
C GLU A 145 -3.23 21.59 -79.89
N ARG A 146 -2.38 22.27 -79.10
CA ARG A 146 -1.64 23.46 -79.54
C ARG A 146 -0.82 23.16 -80.80
N MET A 147 -0.11 22.03 -80.83
CA MET A 147 0.70 21.64 -81.98
C MET A 147 -0.15 21.29 -83.21
N ILE A 148 -1.31 20.65 -83.03
CA ILE A 148 -2.26 20.39 -84.12
C ILE A 148 -2.76 21.71 -84.70
N MET A 149 -3.25 22.62 -83.87
CA MET A 149 -3.74 23.94 -84.29
C MET A 149 -2.65 24.75 -85.00
N LEU A 150 -1.41 24.72 -84.49
CA LEU A 150 -0.29 25.38 -85.14
C LEU A 150 -0.02 24.80 -86.53
N LYS A 151 0.04 23.47 -86.68
CA LYS A 151 0.28 22.85 -88.00
C LYS A 151 -0.82 23.16 -89.02
N GLU A 152 -2.08 23.17 -88.60
CA GLU A 152 -3.22 23.42 -89.49
C GLU A 152 -3.33 24.88 -89.93
N HIS A 153 -3.13 25.82 -89.01
CA HIS A 153 -3.46 27.22 -89.26
C HIS A 153 -2.27 28.14 -89.48
N VAL A 154 -1.03 27.75 -89.12
CA VAL A 154 0.11 28.66 -89.19
C VAL A 154 0.40 29.12 -90.62
N LYS A 155 0.24 28.26 -91.64
CA LYS A 155 0.41 28.66 -93.06
C LYS A 155 -0.55 29.76 -93.50
N ASN A 156 -1.74 29.82 -92.88
CA ASN A 156 -2.77 30.82 -93.18
C ASN A 156 -2.63 32.09 -92.31
N LEU A 157 -1.73 32.08 -91.32
CA LEU A 157 -1.56 33.13 -90.31
C LEU A 157 -0.15 33.77 -90.34
N VAL A 158 0.67 33.40 -91.33
CA VAL A 158 2.02 33.96 -91.52
C VAL A 158 1.91 35.48 -91.75
N GLY A 159 2.53 36.26 -90.86
CA GLY A 159 2.51 37.74 -90.88
C GLY A 159 1.58 38.41 -89.85
N TYR A 160 0.65 37.66 -89.23
CA TYR A 160 -0.27 38.18 -88.21
C TYR A 160 -0.06 37.59 -86.81
N LEU A 161 0.99 36.77 -86.63
CA LEU A 161 1.27 36.11 -85.35
C LEU A 161 2.01 37.04 -84.37
N PRO A 162 1.50 37.23 -83.12
CA PRO A 162 2.19 37.98 -82.08
C PRO A 162 3.57 37.41 -81.74
N LYS A 163 4.54 38.31 -81.50
CA LYS A 163 5.89 37.94 -81.03
C LYS A 163 5.78 37.25 -79.66
N GLY A 164 6.32 36.02 -79.54
CA GLY A 164 6.33 35.23 -78.30
C GLY A 164 5.32 34.07 -78.21
N LEU A 165 4.48 33.86 -79.22
CA LEU A 165 3.54 32.72 -79.26
C LEU A 165 4.19 31.38 -79.63
N LEU A 166 5.26 31.41 -80.42
CA LEU A 166 6.03 30.23 -80.81
C LEU A 166 7.17 30.01 -79.82
N LYS A 167 7.32 28.77 -79.35
CA LYS A 167 8.47 28.31 -78.59
C LYS A 167 9.61 27.98 -79.57
N PRO A 168 10.88 28.07 -79.15
CA PRO A 168 12.02 27.74 -80.01
C PRO A 168 11.95 26.31 -80.56
N ASP A 169 11.35 25.39 -79.82
CA ASP A 169 11.18 23.98 -80.20
C ASP A 169 10.12 23.77 -81.29
N ASP A 170 9.21 24.73 -81.54
CA ASP A 170 8.14 24.59 -82.52
C ASP A 170 8.60 24.90 -83.96
N LEU A 171 9.63 25.71 -84.12
CA LEU A 171 10.19 26.16 -85.40
C LEU A 171 10.57 25.01 -86.36
N PRO A 172 11.31 23.97 -85.93
CA PRO A 172 11.67 22.86 -86.82
C PRO A 172 10.47 22.00 -87.25
N LEU A 173 9.35 22.00 -86.52
CA LEU A 173 8.16 21.19 -86.81
C LEU A 173 7.18 21.85 -87.80
N LEU A 174 7.29 23.15 -88.02
CA LEU A 174 6.35 23.94 -88.83
C LEU A 174 6.86 24.19 -90.27
N GLY A 175 8.14 23.89 -90.56
CA GLY A 175 8.77 24.07 -91.87
C GLY A 175 9.50 25.41 -92.03
N SER A 176 10.49 25.45 -92.93
CA SER A 176 11.41 26.58 -93.13
C SER A 176 10.72 27.91 -93.50
N ASP A 177 9.52 27.85 -94.10
CA ASP A 177 8.82 29.01 -94.68
C ASP A 177 8.34 30.03 -93.62
N ILE A 178 8.25 29.63 -92.34
CA ILE A 178 7.76 30.48 -91.24
C ILE A 178 8.90 31.14 -90.46
N ALA A 179 10.10 30.52 -90.48
CA ALA A 179 11.29 31.08 -89.84
C ALA A 179 11.79 32.36 -90.53
N GLU A 180 11.51 32.50 -91.84
CA GLU A 180 11.85 33.71 -92.61
C GLU A 180 10.89 34.88 -92.28
N ALA A 181 9.60 34.62 -92.07
CA ALA A 181 8.60 35.65 -91.79
C ALA A 181 8.73 36.31 -90.41
N GLN A 182 9.33 35.63 -89.41
CA GLN A 182 9.60 36.23 -88.09
C GLN A 182 10.84 37.14 -88.06
N ASN A 183 11.79 36.96 -88.98
CA ASN A 183 13.05 37.74 -89.01
C ASN A 183 12.94 39.01 -89.88
N LEU A 184 11.82 39.20 -90.59
CA LEU A 184 11.60 40.29 -91.53
C LEU A 184 10.68 41.42 -91.01
N SER A 185 10.34 41.47 -89.70
CA SER A 185 9.62 42.59 -89.06
C SER A 185 10.02 42.88 -87.62
#